data_AF-A0A6N7Z5X5-F1
#
_entry.id   AF-A0A6N7Z5X5-F1
#
_cell.length_a   1.000
_cell.length_b   1.000
_cell.length_c   1.000
_cell.angle_alpha   90.00
_cell.angle_beta   90.00
_cell.angle_gamma   90.00
#
_symmetry.space_group_name_H-M   'P 1'
#
loop_
_entity.id
_entity.type
_entity.pdbx_description
1 polymer ?
#
loop_
_entity_poly.entity_id
_entity_poly.type
_entity_poly.pdbx_seq_one_letter_code
_entity_poly.pdbx_strand_id
1 'polypeptide(L)'
;MTWREEKRADRLTEAQIRREEAAAQAQVRIAERSAVAQQRREDELARAEARLAEQNRRQARRAARFAGMRAWAAKHAVDLLIYPLALVSAVLAVPAMAAYGHQVYGNATGYALFCITELGMWAFALAVQITRHRHPERPVWALQFGVWAFAAVAFGVNALHGAERGFSPAVVMGIGSIAGVLAHQLITAGHLRSRTERTHARIERQAARKVARVRRTAVRQAVAEIATDGTAHLVFAPGRYVIVRSRVTRRARLESAIVPGLPIEATDWDRELADLLATPETPAIEGPDDAIGSSSVATLDREPDQQKSTPKQSKVGGHPGRTIAQLRSELNRALKARPGSIDPTSAESIRKALRCSPARARQLRDEHRQGGSK
;
A
#
# COMPACT_ATOMS: atom_id res chain seq x y z
N MET A 1 41.15 -79.73 -63.47
CA MET A 1 40.55 -80.14 -62.18
C MET A 1 39.59 -81.28 -62.45
N THR A 2 39.54 -82.28 -61.58
CA THR A 2 38.65 -83.43 -61.77
C THR A 2 37.34 -83.20 -61.03
N TRP A 3 36.19 -83.55 -61.63
CA TRP A 3 34.83 -83.38 -61.07
C TRP A 3 34.64 -83.86 -59.61
N ARG A 4 35.48 -84.80 -59.15
CA ARG A 4 35.49 -85.29 -57.77
C ARG A 4 36.10 -84.30 -56.76
N GLU A 5 37.00 -83.43 -57.19
CA GLU A 5 37.60 -82.37 -56.38
C GLU A 5 36.62 -81.22 -56.18
N GLU A 6 35.90 -80.81 -57.24
CA GLU A 6 34.81 -79.82 -57.16
C GLU A 6 33.72 -80.28 -56.18
N LYS A 7 33.29 -81.55 -56.28
CA LYS A 7 32.26 -82.11 -55.37
C LYS A 7 32.71 -82.24 -53.90
N ARG A 8 34.02 -82.19 -53.61
CA ARG A 8 34.57 -82.14 -52.25
C ARG A 8 34.68 -80.70 -51.77
N ALA A 9 35.12 -79.80 -52.63
CA ALA A 9 35.14 -78.36 -52.36
C ALA A 9 33.73 -77.85 -52.05
N ASP A 10 32.73 -78.17 -52.88
CA ASP A 10 31.34 -77.77 -52.67
C ASP A 10 30.78 -78.26 -51.33
N ARG A 11 31.10 -79.50 -50.93
CA ARG A 11 30.67 -80.05 -49.63
C ARG A 11 31.32 -79.34 -48.44
N LEU A 12 32.56 -78.88 -48.58
CA LEU A 12 33.24 -78.10 -47.54
C LEU A 12 32.65 -76.70 -47.44
N THR A 13 32.38 -76.06 -48.58
CA THR A 13 31.72 -74.74 -48.64
C THR A 13 30.32 -74.79 -48.06
N GLU A 14 29.51 -75.79 -48.40
CA GLU A 14 28.15 -75.97 -47.88
C GLU A 14 28.15 -76.28 -46.37
N ALA A 15 29.16 -76.98 -45.86
CA ALA A 15 29.33 -77.22 -44.43
C ALA A 15 29.77 -75.94 -43.68
N GLN A 16 30.59 -75.08 -44.31
CA GLN A 16 30.97 -73.78 -43.76
C GLN A 16 29.79 -72.82 -43.72
N ILE A 17 29.04 -72.69 -44.83
CA ILE A 17 27.82 -71.88 -44.91
C ILE A 17 26.82 -72.30 -43.83
N ARG A 18 26.57 -73.60 -43.66
CA ARG A 18 25.67 -74.08 -42.59
C ARG A 18 26.13 -73.74 -41.18
N ARG A 19 27.45 -73.73 -40.92
CA ARG A 19 27.99 -73.33 -39.60
C ARG A 19 27.84 -71.83 -39.38
N GLU A 20 28.08 -71.03 -40.41
CA GLU A 20 27.93 -69.57 -40.37
C GLU A 20 26.46 -69.16 -40.21
N GLU A 21 25.54 -69.79 -40.94
CA GLU A 21 24.10 -69.59 -40.80
C GLU A 21 23.61 -69.99 -39.40
N ALA A 22 24.06 -71.13 -38.87
CA ALA A 22 23.72 -71.57 -37.52
C ALA A 22 24.25 -70.60 -36.45
N ALA A 23 25.47 -70.08 -36.62
CA ALA A 23 26.06 -69.08 -35.74
C ALA A 23 25.31 -67.75 -35.82
N ALA A 24 24.95 -67.29 -37.03
CA ALA A 24 24.16 -66.08 -37.25
C ALA A 24 22.77 -66.20 -36.60
N GLN A 25 22.07 -67.32 -36.79
CA GLN A 25 20.77 -67.58 -36.15
C GLN A 25 20.87 -67.67 -34.62
N ALA A 26 21.99 -68.15 -34.07
CA ALA A 26 22.21 -68.13 -32.62
C ALA A 26 22.42 -66.69 -32.11
N GLN A 27 23.19 -65.87 -32.83
CA GLN A 27 23.40 -64.46 -32.48
C GLN A 27 22.10 -63.65 -32.54
N VAL A 28 21.28 -63.83 -33.58
CA VAL A 28 19.96 -63.18 -33.70
C VAL A 28 19.07 -63.54 -32.51
N ARG A 29 19.00 -64.84 -32.14
CA ARG A 29 18.21 -65.28 -30.98
C ARG A 29 18.71 -64.73 -29.65
N ILE A 30 20.02 -64.54 -29.49
CA ILE A 30 20.59 -63.93 -28.28
C ILE A 30 20.25 -62.44 -28.25
N ALA A 31 20.34 -61.74 -29.38
CA ALA A 31 20.02 -60.32 -29.50
C ALA A 31 18.52 -60.04 -29.28
N GLU A 32 17.63 -60.88 -29.81
CA GLU A 32 16.19 -60.78 -29.54
C GLU A 32 15.86 -60.98 -28.06
N ARG A 33 16.48 -62.00 -27.43
CA ARG A 33 16.27 -62.26 -26.00
C ARG A 33 16.81 -61.14 -25.12
N SER A 34 17.95 -60.54 -25.47
CA SER A 34 18.49 -59.40 -24.71
C SER A 34 17.64 -58.15 -24.90
N ALA A 35 17.13 -57.88 -26.11
CA ALA A 35 16.23 -56.77 -26.38
C ALA A 35 14.91 -56.90 -25.61
N VAL A 36 14.29 -58.09 -25.61
CA VAL A 36 13.06 -58.35 -24.84
C VAL A 36 13.31 -58.23 -23.32
N ALA A 37 14.46 -58.71 -22.83
CA ALA A 37 14.81 -58.58 -21.43
C ALA A 37 15.05 -57.13 -21.01
N GLN A 38 15.65 -56.30 -21.88
CA GLN A 38 15.83 -54.86 -21.65
C GLN A 38 14.48 -54.14 -21.62
N GLN A 39 13.61 -54.37 -22.61
CA GLN A 39 12.27 -53.79 -22.64
C GLN A 39 11.46 -54.14 -21.37
N ARG A 40 11.54 -55.38 -20.89
CA ARG A 40 10.85 -55.77 -19.64
C ARG A 40 11.36 -55.01 -18.42
N ARG A 41 12.67 -54.77 -18.33
CA ARG A 41 13.24 -53.98 -17.21
C ARG A 41 12.80 -52.53 -17.28
N GLU A 42 12.79 -51.95 -18.48
CA GLU A 42 12.32 -50.57 -18.70
C GLU A 42 10.84 -50.44 -18.35
N ASP A 43 10.00 -51.39 -18.78
CA ASP A 43 8.57 -51.43 -18.44
C ASP A 43 8.32 -51.59 -16.94
N GLU A 44 9.11 -52.42 -16.25
CA GLU A 44 9.02 -52.60 -14.80
C GLU A 44 9.42 -51.33 -14.04
N LEU A 45 10.51 -50.67 -14.46
CA LEU A 45 10.94 -49.39 -13.91
C LEU A 45 9.88 -48.31 -14.14
N ALA A 46 9.36 -48.19 -15.36
CA ALA A 46 8.31 -47.24 -15.70
C ALA A 46 7.03 -47.47 -14.87
N ARG A 47 6.65 -48.73 -14.63
CA ARG A 47 5.51 -49.08 -13.77
C ARG A 47 5.79 -48.76 -12.29
N ALA A 48 7.00 -48.99 -11.81
CA ALA A 48 7.39 -48.65 -10.44
C ALA A 48 7.38 -47.13 -10.23
N GLU A 49 7.94 -46.37 -11.17
CA GLU A 49 7.93 -44.90 -11.16
C GLU A 49 6.50 -44.35 -11.23
N ALA A 50 5.64 -44.90 -12.09
CA ALA A 50 4.23 -44.52 -12.19
C ALA A 50 3.49 -44.76 -10.86
N ARG A 51 3.74 -45.89 -10.19
CA ARG A 51 3.17 -46.20 -8.87
C ARG A 51 3.64 -45.24 -7.80
N LEU A 52 4.94 -44.92 -7.75
CA LEU A 52 5.50 -43.95 -6.81
C LEU A 52 4.94 -42.54 -7.07
N ALA A 53 4.85 -42.13 -8.33
CA ALA A 53 4.26 -40.85 -8.71
C ALA A 53 2.79 -40.77 -8.30
N GLU A 54 2.01 -41.84 -8.46
CA GLU A 54 0.61 -41.87 -8.03
C GLU A 54 0.48 -41.83 -6.50
N GLN A 55 1.30 -42.57 -5.77
CA GLN A 55 1.34 -42.53 -4.30
C GLN A 55 1.70 -41.14 -3.79
N ASN A 56 2.74 -40.52 -4.37
CA ASN A 56 3.16 -39.15 -4.04
C ASN A 56 2.05 -38.14 -4.35
N ARG A 57 1.34 -38.28 -5.49
CA ARG A 57 0.18 -37.43 -5.81
C ARG A 57 -0.96 -37.61 -4.80
N ARG A 58 -1.25 -38.83 -4.37
CA ARG A 58 -2.29 -39.12 -3.36
C ARG A 58 -1.90 -38.54 -1.99
N GLN A 59 -0.65 -38.71 -1.58
CA GLN A 59 -0.13 -38.14 -0.33
C GLN A 59 -0.12 -36.62 -0.37
N ALA A 60 0.34 -36.01 -1.46
CA ALA A 60 0.32 -34.55 -1.65
C ALA A 60 -1.10 -34.00 -1.60
N ARG A 61 -2.09 -34.67 -2.23
CA ARG A 61 -3.51 -34.27 -2.13
C ARG A 61 -4.04 -34.35 -0.70
N ARG A 62 -3.69 -35.40 0.05
CA ARG A 62 -4.08 -35.53 1.47
C ARG A 62 -3.41 -34.44 2.31
N ALA A 63 -2.10 -34.25 2.16
CA ALA A 63 -1.35 -33.22 2.87
C ALA A 63 -1.90 -31.81 2.57
N ALA A 64 -2.21 -31.50 1.30
CA ALA A 64 -2.82 -30.23 0.91
C ALA A 64 -4.22 -30.05 1.53
N ARG A 65 -5.05 -31.10 1.58
CA ARG A 65 -6.35 -31.07 2.27
C ARG A 65 -6.18 -30.81 3.77
N PHE A 66 -5.29 -31.54 4.44
CA PHE A 66 -5.03 -31.34 5.87
C PHE A 66 -4.42 -29.97 6.18
N ALA A 67 -3.50 -29.49 5.33
CA ALA A 67 -2.94 -28.16 5.45
C ALA A 67 -4.03 -27.08 5.26
N GLY A 68 -4.92 -27.26 4.29
CA GLY A 68 -6.07 -26.38 4.08
C GLY A 68 -7.04 -26.37 5.27
N MET A 69 -7.39 -27.55 5.80
CA MET A 69 -8.24 -27.66 7.00
C MET A 69 -7.56 -27.05 8.23
N ARG A 70 -6.26 -27.28 8.44
CA ARG A 70 -5.51 -26.72 9.56
C ARG A 70 -5.36 -25.21 9.45
N ALA A 71 -5.12 -24.68 8.24
CA ALA A 71 -5.08 -23.24 8.00
C ALA A 71 -6.46 -22.59 8.23
N TRP A 72 -7.53 -23.26 7.79
CA TRP A 72 -8.90 -22.82 8.06
C TRP A 72 -9.21 -22.86 9.56
N ALA A 73 -8.88 -23.94 10.27
CA ALA A 73 -9.11 -24.08 11.69
C ALA A 73 -8.29 -23.06 12.50
N ALA A 74 -7.02 -22.81 12.12
CA ALA A 74 -6.21 -21.76 12.75
C ALA A 74 -6.80 -20.37 12.54
N LYS A 75 -7.37 -20.10 11.35
CA LYS A 75 -8.06 -18.83 11.05
C LYS A 75 -9.37 -18.66 11.83
N HIS A 76 -10.05 -19.76 12.17
CA HIS A 76 -11.34 -19.77 12.88
C HIS A 76 -11.23 -20.33 14.29
N ALA A 77 -10.04 -20.40 14.88
CA ALA A 77 -9.82 -21.10 16.15
C ALA A 77 -10.65 -20.49 17.28
N VAL A 78 -10.79 -19.16 17.29
CA VAL A 78 -11.60 -18.46 18.29
C VAL A 78 -13.09 -18.62 18.00
N ASP A 79 -13.49 -18.52 16.73
CA ASP A 79 -14.87 -18.74 16.30
C ASP A 79 -15.38 -20.16 16.66
N LEU A 80 -14.54 -21.18 16.50
CA LEU A 80 -14.81 -22.58 16.87
C LEU A 80 -15.03 -22.80 18.37
N LEU A 81 -14.49 -21.94 19.23
CA LEU A 81 -14.72 -21.99 20.68
C LEU A 81 -15.99 -21.24 21.09
N ILE A 82 -16.31 -20.14 20.39
CA ILE A 82 -17.47 -19.30 20.68
C ILE A 82 -18.78 -19.95 20.21
N TYR A 83 -18.80 -20.52 18.99
CA TYR A 83 -20.05 -21.01 18.41
C TYR A 83 -20.72 -22.15 19.19
N PRO A 84 -19.99 -23.15 19.73
CA PRO A 84 -20.60 -24.16 20.59
C PRO A 84 -21.19 -23.56 21.87
N LEU A 85 -20.49 -22.61 22.50
CA LEU A 85 -20.99 -21.92 23.69
C LEU A 85 -22.26 -21.12 23.37
N ALA A 86 -22.25 -20.36 22.27
CA ALA A 86 -23.41 -19.61 21.80
C ALA A 86 -24.59 -20.54 21.47
N LEU A 87 -24.34 -21.69 20.87
CA LEU A 87 -25.36 -22.69 20.58
C LEU A 87 -25.99 -23.23 21.86
N VAL A 88 -25.18 -23.59 22.86
CA VAL A 88 -25.68 -24.05 24.16
C VAL A 88 -26.49 -22.96 24.86
N SER A 89 -25.99 -21.72 24.88
CA SER A 89 -26.73 -20.58 25.43
C SER A 89 -28.05 -20.34 24.71
N ALA A 90 -28.08 -20.45 23.37
CA ALA A 90 -29.31 -20.31 22.60
C ALA A 90 -30.32 -21.41 22.94
N VAL A 91 -29.90 -22.68 22.99
CA VAL A 91 -30.78 -23.81 23.35
C VAL A 91 -31.43 -23.62 24.72
N LEU A 92 -30.72 -23.01 25.67
CA LEU A 92 -31.24 -22.74 27.01
C LEU A 92 -32.09 -21.45 27.08
N ALA A 93 -31.71 -20.40 26.36
CA ALA A 93 -32.36 -19.09 26.42
C ALA A 93 -33.64 -19.00 25.55
N VAL A 94 -33.66 -19.65 24.38
CA VAL A 94 -34.79 -19.62 23.44
C VAL A 94 -36.09 -20.06 24.12
N PRO A 95 -36.16 -21.23 24.81
CA PRO A 95 -37.41 -21.69 25.41
C PRO A 95 -37.88 -20.79 26.56
N ALA A 96 -36.95 -20.26 27.36
CA ALA A 96 -37.26 -19.40 28.50
C ALA A 96 -37.83 -18.04 28.04
N MET A 97 -37.22 -17.40 27.03
CA MET A 97 -37.73 -16.15 26.47
C MET A 97 -39.02 -16.33 25.67
N ALA A 98 -39.15 -17.45 24.96
CA ALA A 98 -40.38 -17.83 24.27
C ALA A 98 -41.56 -17.91 25.25
N ALA A 99 -41.39 -18.62 26.37
CA ALA A 99 -42.40 -18.74 27.42
C ALA A 99 -42.75 -17.38 28.05
N TYR A 100 -41.74 -16.54 28.33
CA TYR A 100 -41.96 -15.19 28.86
C TYR A 100 -42.71 -14.28 27.87
N GLY A 101 -42.32 -14.28 26.59
CA GLY A 101 -43.02 -13.52 25.56
C GLY A 101 -44.48 -13.93 25.42
N HIS A 102 -44.77 -15.23 25.53
CA HIS A 102 -46.16 -15.71 25.56
C HIS A 102 -46.94 -15.21 26.78
N GLN A 103 -46.32 -15.20 27.96
CA GLN A 103 -46.94 -14.69 29.19
C GLN A 103 -47.25 -13.19 29.13
N VAL A 104 -46.37 -12.39 28.51
CA VAL A 104 -46.55 -10.93 28.44
C VAL A 104 -47.60 -10.52 27.41
N TYR A 105 -47.64 -11.16 26.24
CA TYR A 105 -48.52 -10.74 25.14
C TYR A 105 -49.81 -11.56 25.05
N GLY A 106 -49.94 -12.65 25.81
CA GLY A 106 -51.15 -13.48 25.91
C GLY A 106 -51.51 -14.24 24.63
N ASN A 107 -50.63 -14.26 23.63
CA ASN A 107 -50.89 -14.81 22.30
C ASN A 107 -49.62 -15.40 21.67
N ALA A 108 -49.78 -16.16 20.59
CA ALA A 108 -48.67 -16.84 19.90
C ALA A 108 -47.65 -15.87 19.29
N THR A 109 -48.04 -14.62 19.03
CA THR A 109 -47.15 -13.55 18.56
C THR A 109 -46.07 -13.17 19.58
N GLY A 110 -46.30 -13.43 20.88
CA GLY A 110 -45.28 -13.26 21.92
C GLY A 110 -44.02 -14.12 21.71
N TYR A 111 -44.15 -15.27 21.06
CA TYR A 111 -43.01 -16.13 20.69
C TYR A 111 -42.12 -15.50 19.62
N ALA A 112 -42.68 -14.65 18.74
CA ALA A 112 -41.93 -13.99 17.68
C ALA A 112 -41.03 -12.86 18.22
N LEU A 113 -41.28 -12.35 19.43
CA LEU A 113 -40.48 -11.27 20.01
C LEU A 113 -39.02 -11.71 20.23
N PHE A 114 -38.81 -12.93 20.73
CA PHE A 114 -37.49 -13.54 20.84
C PHE A 114 -36.79 -13.59 19.47
N CYS A 115 -37.52 -14.04 18.44
CA CYS A 115 -36.99 -14.10 17.08
C CYS A 115 -36.58 -12.73 16.56
N ILE A 116 -37.25 -11.64 16.94
CA ILE A 116 -36.93 -10.30 16.44
C ILE A 116 -35.74 -9.70 17.19
N THR A 117 -35.66 -9.83 18.51
CA THR A 117 -34.63 -9.17 19.32
C THR A 117 -33.31 -9.93 19.33
N GLU A 118 -33.35 -11.26 19.47
CA GLU A 118 -32.14 -12.09 19.56
C GLU A 118 -31.60 -12.46 18.18
N LEU A 119 -32.45 -12.92 17.22
CA LEU A 119 -31.96 -13.16 15.85
C LEU A 119 -31.59 -11.85 15.16
N GLY A 120 -32.25 -10.73 15.49
CA GLY A 120 -31.87 -9.42 14.97
C GLY A 120 -30.42 -9.10 15.32
N MET A 121 -30.04 -9.26 16.59
CA MET A 121 -28.66 -9.05 17.04
C MET A 121 -27.65 -9.96 16.34
N TRP A 122 -27.95 -11.26 16.25
CA TRP A 122 -27.10 -12.24 15.55
C TRP A 122 -26.99 -11.96 14.05
N ALA A 123 -28.08 -11.53 13.40
CA ALA A 123 -28.08 -11.13 12.00
C ALA A 123 -27.18 -9.92 11.75
N PHE A 124 -27.22 -8.91 12.63
CA PHE A 124 -26.31 -7.76 12.55
C PHE A 124 -24.85 -8.17 12.81
N ALA A 125 -24.58 -9.03 13.79
CA ALA A 125 -23.24 -9.53 14.07
C ALA A 125 -22.66 -10.31 12.87
N LEU A 126 -23.45 -11.21 12.29
CA LEU A 126 -23.09 -11.96 11.08
C LEU A 126 -22.87 -11.02 9.88
N ALA A 127 -23.73 -10.01 9.71
CA ALA A 127 -23.57 -9.01 8.67
C ALA A 127 -22.28 -8.20 8.83
N VAL A 128 -21.86 -7.86 10.05
CA VAL A 128 -20.55 -7.23 10.31
C VAL A 128 -19.42 -8.13 9.83
N GLN A 129 -19.46 -9.42 10.18
CA GLN A 129 -18.41 -10.37 9.84
C GLN A 129 -18.31 -10.60 8.32
N ILE A 130 -19.45 -10.81 7.65
CA ILE A 130 -19.52 -10.96 6.19
C ILE A 130 -19.02 -9.68 5.50
N THR A 131 -19.46 -8.51 5.96
CA THR A 131 -19.07 -7.23 5.33
C THR A 131 -17.59 -6.96 5.51
N ARG A 132 -17.01 -7.22 6.69
CA ARG A 132 -15.56 -7.11 6.91
C ARG A 132 -14.76 -8.07 6.03
N HIS A 133 -15.29 -9.25 5.73
CA HIS A 133 -14.60 -10.22 4.89
C HIS A 133 -14.71 -9.94 3.39
N ARG A 134 -15.91 -9.56 2.90
CA ARG A 134 -16.17 -9.31 1.48
C ARG A 134 -15.78 -7.89 1.02
N HIS A 135 -15.91 -6.91 1.90
CA HIS A 135 -15.72 -5.49 1.58
C HIS A 135 -14.93 -4.78 2.71
N PRO A 136 -13.62 -5.07 2.87
CA PRO A 136 -12.80 -4.53 3.95
C PRO A 136 -12.71 -2.99 3.96
N GLU A 137 -12.96 -2.35 2.83
CA GLU A 137 -13.03 -0.90 2.65
C GLU A 137 -14.33 -0.25 3.12
N ARG A 138 -15.40 -1.03 3.32
CA ARG A 138 -16.70 -0.48 3.72
C ARG A 138 -16.77 -0.23 5.24
N PRO A 139 -17.28 0.94 5.66
CA PRO A 139 -17.51 1.20 7.07
C PRO A 139 -18.64 0.31 7.61
N VAL A 140 -18.38 -0.39 8.73
CA VAL A 140 -19.37 -1.28 9.39
C VAL A 140 -20.03 -0.64 10.61
N TRP A 141 -19.84 0.67 10.83
CA TRP A 141 -20.32 1.35 12.05
C TRP A 141 -21.84 1.25 12.22
N ALA A 142 -22.61 1.29 11.13
CA ALA A 142 -24.07 1.20 11.18
C ALA A 142 -24.54 -0.19 11.65
N LEU A 143 -23.86 -1.25 11.19
CA LEU A 143 -24.16 -2.62 11.62
C LEU A 143 -23.74 -2.85 13.08
N GLN A 144 -22.59 -2.30 13.48
CA GLN A 144 -22.15 -2.33 14.89
C GLN A 144 -23.13 -1.57 15.80
N PHE A 145 -23.62 -0.42 15.36
CA PHE A 145 -24.66 0.31 16.09
C PHE A 145 -25.92 -0.53 16.27
N GLY A 146 -26.33 -1.27 15.24
CA GLY A 146 -27.41 -2.27 15.35
C GLY A 146 -27.16 -3.28 16.46
N VAL A 147 -25.98 -3.92 16.49
CA VAL A 147 -25.61 -4.86 17.56
C VAL A 147 -25.72 -4.23 18.95
N TRP A 148 -25.18 -3.01 19.14
CA TRP A 148 -25.24 -2.31 20.42
C TRP A 148 -26.66 -1.94 20.83
N ALA A 149 -27.51 -1.52 19.88
CA ALA A 149 -28.89 -1.17 20.15
C ALA A 149 -29.70 -2.38 20.63
N PHE A 150 -29.58 -3.53 19.95
CA PHE A 150 -30.25 -4.76 20.37
C PHE A 150 -29.69 -5.29 21.70
N ALA A 151 -28.38 -5.21 21.92
CA ALA A 151 -27.78 -5.60 23.20
C ALA A 151 -28.29 -4.73 24.36
N ALA A 152 -28.44 -3.42 24.15
CA ALA A 152 -29.01 -2.52 25.16
C ALA A 152 -30.47 -2.86 25.50
N VAL A 153 -31.28 -3.19 24.50
CA VAL A 153 -32.67 -3.64 24.70
C VAL A 153 -32.70 -4.97 25.48
N ALA A 154 -31.88 -5.94 25.08
CA ALA A 154 -31.79 -7.24 25.77
C ALA A 154 -31.30 -7.09 27.22
N PHE A 155 -30.32 -6.23 27.47
CA PHE A 155 -29.89 -5.86 28.82
C PHE A 155 -31.06 -5.28 29.62
N GLY A 156 -31.77 -4.29 29.06
CA GLY A 156 -32.87 -3.61 29.74
C GLY A 156 -34.00 -4.56 30.14
N VAL A 157 -34.44 -5.44 29.22
CA VAL A 157 -35.49 -6.43 29.50
C VAL A 157 -35.08 -7.40 30.60
N ASN A 158 -33.87 -7.95 30.53
CA ASN A 158 -33.38 -8.91 31.54
C ASN A 158 -33.09 -8.26 32.89
N ALA A 159 -32.57 -7.04 32.89
CA ALA A 159 -32.35 -6.27 34.11
C ALA A 159 -33.68 -5.91 34.79
N LEU A 160 -34.69 -5.51 34.02
CA LEU A 160 -36.02 -5.22 34.55
C LEU A 160 -36.65 -6.47 35.18
N HIS A 161 -36.55 -7.62 34.52
CA HIS A 161 -37.04 -8.88 35.08
C HIS A 161 -36.25 -9.34 36.32
N GLY A 162 -34.95 -9.07 36.38
CA GLY A 162 -34.17 -9.29 37.59
C GLY A 162 -34.53 -8.32 38.72
N ALA A 163 -34.91 -7.08 38.40
CA ALA A 163 -35.27 -6.05 39.38
C ALA A 163 -36.51 -6.43 40.19
N GLU A 164 -37.45 -7.18 39.60
CA GLU A 164 -38.59 -7.78 40.32
C GLU A 164 -38.15 -8.71 41.46
N ARG A 165 -36.93 -9.26 41.39
CA ARG A 165 -36.32 -10.15 42.40
C ARG A 165 -35.24 -9.45 43.24
N GLY A 166 -34.95 -8.18 42.95
CA GLY A 166 -33.95 -7.36 43.65
C GLY A 166 -32.81 -6.85 42.75
N PHE A 167 -32.00 -5.94 43.30
CA PHE A 167 -30.95 -5.25 42.54
C PHE A 167 -29.83 -6.18 42.06
N SER A 168 -29.39 -7.12 42.90
CA SER A 168 -28.32 -8.06 42.54
C SER A 168 -28.73 -8.98 41.36
N PRO A 169 -29.91 -9.63 41.38
CA PRO A 169 -30.43 -10.35 40.21
C PRO A 169 -30.59 -9.48 38.96
N ALA A 170 -31.01 -8.21 39.08
CA ALA A 170 -31.10 -7.28 37.95
C ALA A 170 -29.76 -7.10 37.22
N VAL A 171 -28.69 -6.87 37.98
CA VAL A 171 -27.35 -6.70 37.42
C VAL A 171 -26.84 -7.99 36.80
N VAL A 172 -27.00 -9.13 37.47
CA VAL A 172 -26.53 -10.44 36.98
C VAL A 172 -27.26 -10.85 35.71
N MET A 173 -28.59 -10.71 35.67
CA MET A 173 -29.38 -11.06 34.49
C MET A 173 -29.12 -10.10 33.32
N GLY A 174 -29.00 -8.80 33.59
CA GLY A 174 -28.65 -7.81 32.58
C GLY A 174 -27.26 -8.05 31.97
N ILE A 175 -26.22 -8.17 32.80
CA ILE A 175 -24.85 -8.40 32.29
C ILE A 175 -24.75 -9.77 31.60
N GLY A 176 -25.37 -10.80 32.19
CA GLY A 176 -25.36 -12.16 31.64
C GLY A 176 -25.94 -12.23 30.23
N SER A 177 -26.99 -11.46 29.93
CA SER A 177 -27.61 -11.46 28.60
C SER A 177 -26.71 -10.86 27.51
N ILE A 178 -25.87 -9.88 27.85
CA ILE A 178 -24.97 -9.24 26.89
C ILE A 178 -23.53 -9.78 26.92
N ALA A 179 -23.18 -10.64 27.89
CA ALA A 179 -21.83 -11.14 28.07
C ALA A 179 -21.29 -11.85 26.82
N GLY A 180 -22.12 -12.67 26.16
CA GLY A 180 -21.76 -13.35 24.91
C GLY A 180 -21.47 -12.37 23.76
N VAL A 181 -22.22 -11.28 23.69
CA VAL A 181 -22.05 -10.21 22.69
C VAL A 181 -20.77 -9.44 22.94
N LEU A 182 -20.50 -9.08 24.19
CA LEU A 182 -19.28 -8.39 24.59
C LEU A 182 -18.05 -9.25 24.30
N ALA A 183 -18.10 -10.55 24.63
CA ALA A 183 -17.04 -11.50 24.32
C ALA A 183 -16.82 -11.61 22.80
N HIS A 184 -17.90 -11.76 22.03
CA HIS A 184 -17.83 -11.80 20.57
C HIS A 184 -17.26 -10.50 19.98
N GLN A 185 -17.65 -9.32 20.48
CA GLN A 185 -17.10 -8.03 20.05
C GLN A 185 -15.64 -7.86 20.43
N LEU A 186 -15.20 -8.32 21.61
CA LEU A 186 -13.79 -8.26 22.02
C LEU A 186 -12.91 -9.06 21.05
N ILE A 187 -13.40 -10.22 20.61
CA ILE A 187 -12.69 -11.13 19.72
C ILE A 187 -12.73 -10.62 18.27
N THR A 188 -13.89 -10.16 17.80
CA THR A 188 -14.09 -9.70 16.42
C THR A 188 -13.65 -8.26 16.17
N ALA A 189 -13.44 -7.44 17.21
CA ALA A 189 -12.96 -6.06 17.08
C ALA A 189 -11.64 -5.98 16.29
N GLY A 190 -10.91 -7.10 16.17
CA GLY A 190 -9.74 -7.21 15.35
C GLY A 190 -8.52 -6.65 16.06
N HIS A 191 -7.37 -7.21 15.74
CA HIS A 191 -6.09 -6.83 16.31
C HIS A 191 -5.93 -5.30 16.23
N LEU A 192 -5.61 -4.67 17.36
CA LEU A 192 -5.34 -3.25 17.42
C LEU A 192 -4.28 -2.91 16.37
N ARG A 193 -4.68 -2.20 15.29
CA ARG A 193 -3.75 -1.80 14.22
C ARG A 193 -2.48 -1.24 14.84
N SER A 194 -1.35 -1.82 14.46
CA SER A 194 -0.04 -1.44 14.97
C SER A 194 0.23 0.05 14.68
N ARG A 195 1.09 0.70 15.48
CA ARG A 195 1.41 2.13 15.27
C ARG A 195 1.98 2.39 13.87
N THR A 196 2.70 1.43 13.32
CA THR A 196 3.26 1.46 11.95
C THR A 196 2.15 1.42 10.90
N GLU A 197 1.20 0.47 10.98
CA GLU A 197 0.04 0.40 10.08
C GLU A 197 -0.79 1.70 10.08
N ARG A 198 -1.02 2.29 11.25
CA ARG A 198 -1.73 3.56 11.36
C ARG A 198 -0.98 4.69 10.65
N THR A 199 0.34 4.67 10.71
CA THR A 199 1.20 5.67 10.07
C THR A 199 1.19 5.50 8.56
N HIS A 200 1.34 4.27 8.06
CA HIS A 200 1.20 3.96 6.64
C HIS A 200 -0.17 4.37 6.10
N ALA A 201 -1.26 4.00 6.78
CA ALA A 201 -2.61 4.38 6.37
C ALA A 201 -2.83 5.91 6.37
N ARG A 202 -2.15 6.66 7.27
CA ARG A 202 -2.19 8.14 7.26
C ARG A 202 -1.45 8.69 6.05
N ILE A 203 -0.28 8.16 5.74
CA ILE A 203 0.54 8.56 4.57
C ILE A 203 -0.24 8.28 3.28
N GLU A 204 -0.82 7.09 3.14
CA GLU A 204 -1.64 6.72 1.97
C GLU A 204 -2.84 7.65 1.80
N ARG A 205 -3.57 7.95 2.88
CA ARG A 205 -4.70 8.90 2.81
C ARG A 205 -4.24 10.31 2.43
N GLN A 206 -3.10 10.76 2.93
CA GLN A 206 -2.55 12.06 2.58
C GLN A 206 -2.10 12.09 1.11
N ALA A 207 -1.45 11.03 0.63
CA ALA A 207 -1.07 10.85 -0.76
C ALA A 207 -2.30 10.84 -1.68
N ALA A 208 -3.32 10.04 -1.36
CA ALA A 208 -4.58 9.99 -2.11
C ALA A 208 -5.29 11.35 -2.17
N ARG A 209 -5.34 12.09 -1.05
CA ARG A 209 -5.88 13.46 -1.01
C ARG A 209 -5.07 14.42 -1.89
N LYS A 210 -3.74 14.29 -1.91
CA LYS A 210 -2.87 15.11 -2.74
C LYS A 210 -3.09 14.79 -4.22
N VAL A 211 -3.12 13.51 -4.61
CA VAL A 211 -3.43 13.06 -5.97
C VAL A 211 -4.79 13.56 -6.43
N ALA A 212 -5.83 13.41 -5.61
CA ALA A 212 -7.17 13.91 -5.92
C ALA A 212 -7.19 15.43 -6.11
N ARG A 213 -6.42 16.18 -5.31
CA ARG A 213 -6.30 17.64 -5.46
C ARG A 213 -5.56 18.02 -6.75
N VAL A 214 -4.48 17.31 -7.10
CA VAL A 214 -3.74 17.52 -8.36
C VAL A 214 -4.68 17.26 -9.53
N ARG A 215 -5.37 16.12 -9.57
CA ARG A 215 -6.33 15.77 -10.63
C ARG A 215 -7.40 16.84 -10.84
N ARG A 216 -8.03 17.31 -9.76
CA ARG A 216 -9.03 18.40 -9.85
C ARG A 216 -8.46 19.70 -10.38
N THR A 217 -7.20 20.00 -10.06
CA THR A 217 -6.55 21.24 -10.52
C THR A 217 -6.11 21.10 -11.99
N ALA A 218 -5.63 19.92 -12.38
CA ALA A 218 -5.30 19.57 -13.75
C ALA A 218 -6.52 19.70 -14.66
N VAL A 219 -7.67 19.14 -14.28
CA VAL A 219 -8.92 19.26 -15.06
C VAL A 219 -9.34 20.72 -15.25
N ARG A 220 -9.09 21.60 -14.26
CA ARG A 220 -9.39 23.03 -14.37
C ARG A 220 -8.43 23.82 -15.26
N GLN A 221 -7.23 23.30 -15.51
CA GLN A 221 -6.23 23.93 -16.36
C GLN A 221 -6.06 23.23 -17.71
N ALA A 222 -6.74 22.10 -17.90
CA ALA A 222 -6.76 21.39 -19.16
C ALA A 222 -7.38 22.28 -20.24
N VAL A 223 -6.82 22.18 -21.44
CA VAL A 223 -7.37 22.84 -22.62
C VAL A 223 -8.34 21.87 -23.27
N ALA A 224 -9.55 22.33 -23.60
CA ALA A 224 -10.46 21.54 -24.39
C ALA A 224 -10.10 21.68 -25.87
N GLU A 225 -9.76 20.57 -26.52
CA GLU A 225 -9.65 20.47 -27.96
C GLU A 225 -10.99 20.01 -28.51
N ILE A 226 -11.57 20.79 -29.42
CA ILE A 226 -12.83 20.47 -30.09
C ILE A 226 -12.48 20.08 -31.53
N ALA A 227 -12.73 18.81 -31.87
CA ALA A 227 -12.50 18.28 -33.20
C ALA A 227 -13.58 18.76 -34.19
N THR A 228 -13.28 18.63 -35.48
CA THR A 228 -14.15 19.08 -36.58
C THR A 228 -15.48 18.32 -36.67
N ASP A 229 -15.57 17.15 -36.05
CA ASP A 229 -16.78 16.34 -35.92
C ASP A 229 -17.67 16.75 -34.71
N GLY A 230 -17.24 17.76 -33.94
CA GLY A 230 -17.94 18.24 -32.74
C GLY A 230 -17.61 17.47 -31.46
N THR A 231 -16.69 16.50 -31.49
CA THR A 231 -16.21 15.83 -30.28
C THR A 231 -15.24 16.72 -29.51
N ALA A 232 -15.25 16.63 -28.18
CA ALA A 232 -14.40 17.44 -27.31
C ALA A 232 -13.56 16.56 -26.37
N HIS A 233 -12.25 16.81 -26.31
CA HIS A 233 -11.31 16.10 -25.45
C HIS A 233 -10.50 17.08 -24.61
N LEU A 234 -10.12 16.67 -23.40
CA LEU A 234 -9.27 17.48 -22.52
C LEU A 234 -7.81 17.12 -22.73
N VAL A 235 -7.02 18.09 -23.17
CA VAL A 235 -5.57 17.98 -23.35
C VAL A 235 -4.85 18.50 -22.11
N PHE A 236 -3.94 17.68 -21.59
CA PHE A 236 -3.11 18.01 -20.43
C PHE A 236 -1.65 18.13 -20.87
N ALA A 237 -0.98 19.21 -20.48
CA ALA A 237 0.44 19.37 -20.77
C ALA A 237 1.27 18.34 -19.95
N PRO A 238 2.07 17.47 -20.59
CA PRO A 238 2.92 16.53 -19.88
C PRO A 238 4.01 17.26 -19.09
N GLY A 239 4.39 16.73 -17.94
CA GLY A 239 5.45 17.33 -17.12
C GLY A 239 5.28 17.11 -15.62
N ARG A 240 6.24 17.66 -14.86
CA ARG A 240 6.23 17.63 -13.40
C ARG A 240 5.61 18.92 -12.88
N TYR A 241 4.65 18.80 -11.98
CA TYR A 241 3.90 19.94 -11.46
C TYR A 241 3.84 19.97 -9.94
N VAL A 242 3.87 21.17 -9.36
CA VAL A 242 3.51 21.42 -7.97
C VAL A 242 2.24 22.26 -7.89
N ILE A 243 1.42 22.00 -6.87
CA ILE A 243 0.28 22.85 -6.58
C ILE A 243 0.77 24.07 -5.82
N VAL A 244 0.68 25.23 -6.46
CA VAL A 244 0.86 26.54 -5.83
C VAL A 244 -0.50 27.20 -5.61
N ARG A 245 -0.60 28.08 -4.62
CA ARG A 245 -1.76 28.96 -4.47
C ARG A 245 -1.41 30.32 -5.06
N SER A 246 -2.23 30.78 -6.00
CA SER A 246 -2.13 32.15 -6.48
C SER A 246 -2.33 33.10 -5.30
N ARG A 247 -1.43 34.08 -5.14
CA ARG A 247 -1.55 35.09 -4.08
C ARG A 247 -2.73 36.03 -4.33
N VAL A 248 -3.07 36.24 -5.60
CA VAL A 248 -4.12 37.16 -6.05
C VAL A 248 -5.49 36.48 -5.95
N THR A 249 -5.66 35.30 -6.55
CA THR A 249 -6.98 34.65 -6.62
C THR A 249 -7.22 33.64 -5.50
N ARG A 250 -6.20 33.33 -4.69
CA ARG A 250 -6.18 32.23 -3.69
C ARG A 250 -6.53 30.84 -4.25
N ARG A 251 -6.67 30.72 -5.57
CA ARG A 251 -6.97 29.46 -6.26
C ARG A 251 -5.71 28.63 -6.39
N ALA A 252 -5.88 27.31 -6.31
CA ALA A 252 -4.82 26.36 -6.60
C ALA A 252 -4.53 26.36 -8.10
N ARG A 253 -3.25 26.40 -8.46
CA ARG A 253 -2.75 26.30 -9.83
C ARG A 253 -1.59 25.31 -9.85
N LEU A 254 -1.45 24.56 -10.93
CA LEU A 254 -0.28 23.74 -11.24
C LEU A 254 0.77 24.61 -11.91
N GLU A 255 1.98 24.56 -11.37
CA GLU A 255 3.16 25.23 -11.89
C GLU A 255 4.24 24.17 -12.15
N SER A 256 4.97 24.32 -13.26
CA SER A 256 6.03 23.39 -13.65
C SER A 256 7.09 23.34 -12.56
N ALA A 257 7.45 22.13 -12.13
CA ALA A 257 8.36 21.89 -11.04
C ALA A 257 9.63 21.23 -11.55
N ILE A 258 10.77 21.90 -11.36
CA ILE A 258 12.08 21.28 -11.52
C ILE A 258 12.40 20.57 -10.21
N VAL A 259 12.46 19.24 -10.24
CA VAL A 259 12.81 18.43 -9.07
C VAL A 259 14.30 18.09 -9.15
N PRO A 260 15.14 18.56 -8.21
CA PRO A 260 16.56 18.24 -8.20
C PRO A 260 16.80 16.73 -8.12
N GLY A 261 17.76 16.23 -8.92
CA GLY A 261 18.19 14.82 -8.89
C GLY A 261 17.33 13.83 -9.69
N LEU A 262 16.29 14.28 -10.39
CA LEU A 262 15.57 13.46 -11.36
C LEU A 262 15.90 13.94 -12.78
N PRO A 263 16.23 13.04 -13.73
CA PRO A 263 16.55 13.42 -15.10
C PRO A 263 15.42 14.28 -15.66
N ILE A 264 15.77 15.43 -16.21
CA ILE A 264 14.88 16.23 -17.02
C ILE A 264 14.86 15.51 -18.37
N GLU A 265 13.68 15.13 -18.87
CA GLU A 265 13.60 14.72 -20.28
C GLU A 265 14.00 15.95 -21.09
N ALA A 266 15.24 15.93 -21.58
CA ALA A 266 15.70 16.89 -22.57
C ALA A 266 14.77 16.69 -23.76
N THR A 267 13.81 17.60 -23.90
CA THR A 267 13.14 17.80 -25.18
C THR A 267 14.23 18.13 -26.19
N ASP A 268 14.06 17.71 -27.44
CA ASP A 268 15.02 17.75 -28.57
C ASP A 268 15.50 19.17 -28.96
N TRP A 269 15.42 20.13 -28.03
CA TRP A 269 15.97 21.47 -28.07
C TRP A 269 17.45 21.47 -28.40
N ASP A 270 18.21 20.46 -28.00
CA ASP A 270 19.63 20.39 -28.37
C ASP A 270 19.80 20.21 -29.90
N ARG A 271 18.84 19.56 -30.58
CA ARG A 271 18.82 19.43 -32.03
C ARG A 271 18.26 20.67 -32.73
N GLU A 272 17.16 21.24 -32.23
CA GLU A 272 16.62 22.49 -32.81
C GLU A 272 17.56 23.69 -32.60
N LEU A 273 18.26 23.76 -31.47
CA LEU A 273 19.29 24.76 -31.21
C LEU A 273 20.54 24.52 -32.08
N ALA A 274 20.91 23.26 -32.32
CA ALA A 274 21.97 22.93 -33.26
C ALA A 274 21.60 23.34 -34.69
N ASP A 275 20.35 23.15 -35.13
CA ASP A 275 19.88 23.58 -36.45
C ASP A 275 19.81 25.12 -36.57
N LEU A 276 19.40 25.82 -35.51
CA LEU A 276 19.40 27.28 -35.45
C LEU A 276 20.83 27.86 -35.48
N LEU A 277 21.77 27.23 -34.78
CA LEU A 277 23.19 27.60 -34.79
C LEU A 277 23.90 27.17 -36.09
N ALA A 278 23.40 26.13 -36.76
CA ALA A 278 23.88 25.68 -38.06
C ALA A 278 23.36 26.53 -39.23
N THR A 279 22.44 27.48 -38.97
CA THR A 279 21.98 28.46 -39.96
C THR A 279 22.85 29.72 -39.86
N PRO A 280 23.83 29.93 -40.76
CA PRO A 280 24.71 31.08 -40.69
C PRO A 280 24.07 32.24 -41.48
N GLU A 281 23.11 32.92 -40.89
CA GLU A 281 22.77 34.28 -41.32
C GLU A 281 23.16 35.26 -40.21
N THR A 282 24.40 35.73 -40.28
CA THR A 282 24.77 37.01 -39.66
C THR A 282 25.84 37.68 -40.53
N PRO A 283 25.62 38.93 -40.98
CA PRO A 283 26.66 39.67 -41.68
C PRO A 283 27.80 39.97 -40.72
N ALA A 284 29.02 39.71 -41.18
CA ALA A 284 30.25 39.88 -40.43
C ALA A 284 30.43 41.32 -39.95
N ILE A 285 30.63 41.49 -38.64
CA ILE A 285 31.27 42.67 -38.06
C ILE A 285 32.56 42.16 -37.43
N GLU A 286 33.68 42.49 -38.07
CA GLU A 286 35.04 42.27 -37.56
C GLU A 286 35.30 43.19 -36.34
N GLY A 287 35.89 42.61 -35.29
CA GLY A 287 36.40 43.32 -34.13
C GLY A 287 37.34 42.42 -33.32
N PRO A 288 38.56 42.86 -32.96
CA PRO A 288 39.69 41.98 -32.67
C PRO A 288 39.81 41.56 -31.19
N ASP A 289 40.48 40.42 -31.03
CA ASP A 289 41.35 39.95 -29.94
C ASP A 289 41.20 40.59 -28.55
N ASP A 290 40.88 39.74 -27.57
CA ASP A 290 41.74 39.63 -26.38
C ASP A 290 41.58 38.26 -25.71
N ALA A 291 42.71 37.57 -25.64
CA ALA A 291 42.93 36.32 -24.94
C ALA A 291 43.13 36.56 -23.44
N ILE A 292 42.50 35.74 -22.59
CA ILE A 292 42.90 35.31 -21.23
C ILE A 292 41.79 34.33 -20.81
N GLY A 293 41.99 33.11 -20.36
CA GLY A 293 43.17 32.38 -19.91
C GLY A 293 42.60 31.23 -19.08
N SER A 294 42.82 30.00 -19.51
CA SER A 294 42.36 28.81 -18.82
C SER A 294 43.10 28.68 -17.48
N SER A 295 42.38 28.59 -16.36
CA SER A 295 42.98 28.20 -15.08
C SER A 295 42.24 27.00 -14.50
N SER A 296 42.77 25.82 -14.83
CA SER A 296 42.61 24.59 -14.08
C SER A 296 43.14 24.75 -12.66
N VAL A 297 42.34 24.44 -11.64
CA VAL A 297 42.86 24.18 -10.29
C VAL A 297 42.37 22.82 -9.80
N ALA A 298 43.33 21.92 -9.82
CA ALA A 298 43.59 20.74 -9.00
C ALA A 298 42.58 20.36 -7.91
N THR A 299 42.11 19.12 -8.07
CA THR A 299 41.64 18.20 -7.04
C THR A 299 42.65 18.06 -5.89
N LEU A 300 42.18 18.18 -4.65
CA LEU A 300 42.87 17.62 -3.48
C LEU A 300 41.83 17.15 -2.45
N ASP A 301 41.71 15.84 -2.36
CA ASP A 301 40.97 15.10 -1.34
C ASP A 301 41.59 15.31 0.05
N ARG A 302 40.74 15.56 1.05
CA ARG A 302 40.90 15.03 2.43
C ARG A 302 39.60 15.16 3.23
N GLU A 303 38.94 14.03 3.49
CA GLU A 303 38.06 13.83 4.66
C GLU A 303 38.93 13.31 5.83
N PRO A 304 38.64 13.67 7.11
CA PRO A 304 37.57 13.00 7.85
C PRO A 304 36.76 13.90 8.81
N ASP A 305 35.69 13.31 9.36
CA ASP A 305 34.81 13.77 10.43
C ASP A 305 33.52 14.51 10.03
N GLN A 306 32.66 13.79 9.31
CA GLN A 306 31.23 14.12 9.20
C GLN A 306 30.53 13.92 10.55
N GLN A 307 30.38 15.01 11.30
CA GLN A 307 29.32 15.14 12.30
C GLN A 307 27.97 14.84 11.65
N LYS A 308 27.14 14.04 12.33
CA LYS A 308 25.75 13.73 11.94
C LYS A 308 24.93 15.01 11.82
N SER A 309 24.93 15.62 10.65
CA SER A 309 24.02 16.68 10.26
C SER A 309 22.62 16.07 10.09
N THR A 310 21.71 16.41 10.98
CA THR A 310 20.29 16.28 10.69
C THR A 310 20.00 17.12 9.44
N PRO A 311 19.37 16.58 8.38
CA PRO A 311 19.11 17.35 7.18
C PRO A 311 18.18 18.50 7.53
N LYS A 312 18.73 19.71 7.52
CA LYS A 312 17.96 20.95 7.59
C LYS A 312 17.11 20.97 6.33
N GLN A 313 15.82 20.66 6.48
CA GLN A 313 14.85 20.70 5.38
C GLN A 313 15.04 22.01 4.60
N SER A 314 15.60 21.91 3.40
CA SER A 314 15.61 23.01 2.46
C SER A 314 14.17 23.27 2.10
N LYS A 315 13.60 24.32 2.70
CA LYS A 315 12.32 24.86 2.24
C LYS A 315 12.55 25.38 0.83
N VAL A 316 12.19 24.58 -0.15
CA VAL A 316 12.04 25.00 -1.54
C VAL A 316 11.07 26.20 -1.53
N GLY A 317 11.58 27.39 -1.83
CA GLY A 317 10.78 28.62 -1.95
C GLY A 317 10.73 29.56 -0.73
N GLY A 318 11.80 29.68 0.05
CA GLY A 318 11.92 30.78 1.02
C GLY A 318 12.07 32.12 0.30
N HIS A 319 11.11 33.03 0.46
CA HIS A 319 11.26 34.43 0.02
C HIS A 319 12.51 35.05 0.66
N PRO A 320 13.34 35.81 -0.08
CA PRO A 320 14.52 36.46 0.49
C PRO A 320 14.05 37.39 1.62
N GLY A 321 14.44 37.06 2.85
CA GLY A 321 14.07 37.85 4.01
C GLY A 321 14.64 39.26 3.89
N ARG A 322 13.86 40.28 4.30
CA ARG A 322 14.29 41.69 4.33
C ARG A 322 15.71 41.82 4.89
N THR A 323 16.60 42.53 4.20
CA THR A 323 17.99 42.68 4.66
C THR A 323 18.06 43.64 5.85
N ILE A 324 19.16 43.59 6.62
CA ILE A 324 19.33 44.50 7.76
C ILE A 324 19.38 45.97 7.32
N ALA A 325 19.96 46.24 6.15
CA ALA A 325 20.01 47.58 5.55
C ALA A 325 18.61 48.14 5.24
N GLN A 326 17.71 47.29 4.72
CA GLN A 326 16.31 47.68 4.49
C GLN A 326 15.62 48.04 5.81
N LEU A 327 15.82 47.25 6.86
CA LEU A 327 15.24 47.53 8.18
C LEU A 327 15.79 48.82 8.81
N ARG A 328 17.08 49.16 8.59
CA ARG A 328 17.64 50.46 9.00
C ARG A 328 16.94 51.63 8.32
N SER A 329 16.74 51.52 7.00
CA SER A 329 16.07 52.56 6.22
C SER A 329 14.61 52.76 6.65
N GLU A 330 13.89 51.67 6.94
CA GLU A 330 12.52 51.70 7.46
C GLU A 330 12.46 52.31 8.86
N LEU A 331 13.40 51.96 9.76
CA LEU A 331 13.47 52.53 11.11
C LEU A 331 13.66 54.06 11.05
N ASN A 332 14.64 54.52 10.26
CA ASN A 332 14.92 55.95 10.10
C ASN A 332 13.74 56.69 9.49
N ARG A 333 13.04 56.09 8.51
CA ARG A 333 11.83 56.67 7.92
C ARG A 333 10.71 56.78 8.94
N ALA A 334 10.51 55.76 9.77
CA ALA A 334 9.46 55.76 10.78
C ALA A 334 9.73 56.77 11.90
N LEU A 335 10.99 56.92 12.34
CA LEU A 335 11.39 57.95 13.30
C LEU A 335 11.19 59.37 12.76
N LYS A 336 11.50 59.61 11.48
CA LYS A 336 11.27 60.92 10.83
C LYS A 336 9.80 61.24 10.62
N ALA A 337 9.00 60.24 10.20
CA ALA A 337 7.59 60.46 9.88
C ALA A 337 6.72 60.66 11.12
N ARG A 338 7.08 60.05 12.26
CA ARG A 338 6.32 60.13 13.52
C ARG A 338 7.27 60.12 14.71
N PRO A 339 7.88 61.27 15.06
CA PRO A 339 8.73 61.38 16.24
C PRO A 339 7.95 60.96 17.49
N GLY A 340 8.51 60.01 18.26
CA GLY A 340 7.90 59.47 19.50
C GLY A 340 7.02 58.23 19.34
N SER A 341 6.69 57.80 18.12
CA SER A 341 5.87 56.59 17.89
C SER A 341 6.64 55.26 18.10
N ILE A 342 7.96 55.31 17.99
CA ILE A 342 8.86 54.18 18.18
C ILE A 342 9.94 54.65 19.14
N ASP A 343 10.18 53.87 20.18
CA ASP A 343 11.32 54.08 21.07
C ASP A 343 12.53 53.34 20.47
N PRO A 344 13.52 54.05 19.91
CA PRO A 344 14.67 53.43 19.28
C PRO A 344 15.61 52.77 20.30
N THR A 345 15.44 53.05 21.60
CA THR A 345 16.25 52.45 22.66
C THR A 345 15.67 51.13 23.17
N SER A 346 14.47 50.74 22.72
CA SER A 346 13.78 49.50 23.08
C SER A 346 13.67 48.54 21.89
N ALA A 347 14.31 47.36 22.03
CA ALA A 347 14.27 46.32 21.00
C ALA A 347 12.83 45.78 20.76
N GLU A 348 11.98 45.75 21.79
CA GLU A 348 10.58 45.34 21.63
C GLU A 348 9.76 46.37 20.85
N SER A 349 10.05 47.67 21.03
CA SER A 349 9.40 48.74 20.26
C SER A 349 9.75 48.63 18.76
N ILE A 350 11.05 48.51 18.45
CA ILE A 350 11.55 48.29 17.06
C ILE A 350 10.96 47.02 16.44
N ARG A 351 10.92 45.92 17.21
CA ARG A 351 10.37 44.64 16.75
C ARG A 351 8.89 44.76 16.38
N LYS A 352 8.07 45.38 17.24
CA LYS A 352 6.63 45.55 17.00
C LYS A 352 6.37 46.47 15.81
N ALA A 353 7.13 47.56 15.69
CA ALA A 353 6.98 48.52 14.60
C ALA A 353 7.37 47.93 13.23
N LEU A 354 8.53 47.26 13.13
CA LEU A 354 9.07 46.77 11.85
C LEU A 354 8.69 45.31 11.53
N ARG A 355 8.07 44.61 12.49
CA ARG A 355 7.75 43.17 12.43
C ARG A 355 8.96 42.34 12.02
N CYS A 356 10.11 42.61 12.64
CA CYS A 356 11.37 41.89 12.40
C CYS A 356 11.64 40.85 13.50
N SER A 357 12.67 40.02 13.33
CA SER A 357 13.05 39.03 14.34
C SER A 357 13.65 39.71 15.57
N PRO A 358 13.55 39.09 16.78
CA PRO A 358 14.13 39.66 18.00
C PRO A 358 15.64 39.94 17.90
N ALA A 359 16.39 39.08 17.19
CA ALA A 359 17.82 39.27 16.99
C ALA A 359 18.14 40.55 16.19
N ARG A 360 17.40 40.81 15.11
CA ARG A 360 17.59 42.01 14.29
C ARG A 360 17.12 43.28 15.00
N ALA A 361 16.07 43.18 15.81
CA ALA A 361 15.61 44.32 16.60
C ALA A 361 16.63 44.75 17.68
N ARG A 362 17.31 43.78 18.33
CA ARG A 362 18.42 44.06 19.26
C ARG A 362 19.60 44.70 18.53
N GLN A 363 19.98 44.15 17.38
CA GLN A 363 21.05 44.71 16.56
C GLN A 363 20.77 46.18 16.17
N LEU A 364 19.56 46.50 15.71
CA LEU A 364 19.18 47.88 15.36
C LEU A 364 19.18 48.83 16.57
N ARG A 365 18.75 48.35 17.74
CA ARG A 365 18.83 49.11 19.00
C ARG A 365 20.28 49.41 19.37
N ASP A 366 21.14 48.40 19.28
CA ASP A 366 22.55 48.53 19.68
C ASP A 366 23.30 49.45 18.71
N GLU A 367 23.01 49.35 17.41
CA GLU A 367 23.49 50.29 16.39
C GLU A 367 23.00 51.73 16.64
N HIS A 368 21.73 51.92 17.03
CA HIS A 368 21.21 53.24 17.39
C HIS A 368 21.82 53.80 18.69
N ARG A 369 22.19 52.94 19.64
CA ARG A 369 22.90 53.36 20.87
C ARG A 369 24.37 53.69 20.62
N GLN A 370 25.02 52.98 19.70
CA GLN A 370 26.41 53.18 19.34
C GLN A 370 26.59 54.34 18.33
N GLY A 371 25.58 54.63 17.51
CA GLY A 371 25.57 55.68 16.48
C GLY A 371 25.26 57.09 16.98
N GLY A 372 25.34 57.36 18.29
CA GLY A 372 25.23 58.70 18.88
C GLY A 372 26.54 59.50 18.91
N SER A 373 27.60 58.99 18.28
CA SER A 373 28.85 59.72 18.04
C SER A 373 29.32 59.49 16.60
N LYS A 374 28.85 60.38 15.72
CA LYS A 374 29.60 61.03 14.65
C LYS A 374 28.78 62.20 14.13
#